data_AF-A8NGB9-F1
#
_entry.id   AF-A8NGB9-F1
#
_cell.length_a   1.000
_cell.length_b   1.000
_cell.length_c   1.000
_cell.angle_alpha   90.00
_cell.angle_beta   90.00
_cell.angle_gamma   90.00
#
_symmetry.space_group_name_H-M   'P 1'
#
loop_
_entity.id
_entity.type
_entity.pdbx_description
1 polymer ?
#
loop_
_entity_poly.entity_id
_entity_poly.type
_entity_poly.pdbx_seq_one_letter_code
_entity_poly.pdbx_strand_id
1 'polypeptide(L)' 'MNAFPPGTRVFFWQSTGEVIYATVQSSTRLQDGTQMLTLKADDNRVMTIPAAGVTHVPPQQG' A
#
# COMPACT_ATOMS: atom_id res chain seq x y z
N MET A 1 10.38 -10.01 -8.56
CA MET A 1 10.59 -8.57 -8.26
C MET A 1 9.54 -8.11 -7.26
N ASN A 2 9.83 -7.16 -6.36
CA ASN A 2 8.82 -6.58 -5.45
C ASN A 2 8.23 -5.34 -6.13
N ALA A 3 6.95 -5.37 -6.49
CA ALA A 3 6.26 -4.24 -7.16
C ALA A 3 6.05 -3.02 -6.22
N PHE A 4 6.18 -3.24 -4.91
CA PHE A 4 5.97 -2.24 -3.86
C PHE A 4 7.13 -2.27 -2.86
N PRO A 5 8.33 -1.77 -3.23
CA PRO A 5 9.43 -1.62 -2.29
C PRO A 5 9.10 -0.63 -1.17
N PRO A 6 9.74 -0.73 0.01
CA PRO A 6 9.64 0.29 1.07
C PRO A 6 9.88 1.71 0.54
N GLY A 7 9.10 2.67 1.02
CA GLY A 7 9.10 4.05 0.54
C GLY A 7 8.17 4.31 -0.65
N THR A 8 7.61 3.28 -1.29
CA THR A 8 6.65 3.46 -2.40
C THR A 8 5.39 4.17 -1.91
N ARG A 9 4.98 5.20 -2.66
CA ARG A 9 3.74 5.92 -2.42
C ARG A 9 2.57 5.24 -3.12
N VAL A 10 1.51 4.97 -2.36
CA VAL A 10 0.35 4.22 -2.83
C VAL A 10 -0.96 4.83 -2.34
N PHE A 11 -2.06 4.41 -2.95
CA PHE A 11 -3.40 4.63 -2.44
C PHE A 11 -4.24 3.36 -2.52
N PHE A 12 -5.29 3.30 -1.72
CA PHE A 12 -6.31 2.24 -1.76
C PHE A 12 -7.66 2.79 -1.27
N TRP A 13 -8.73 2.08 -1.57
CA TRP A 13 -10.09 2.44 -1.14
C TRP A 13 -10.46 1.71 0.15
N GLN A 14 -11.03 2.44 1.11
CA GLN A 14 -11.75 1.83 2.23
C GLN A 14 -13.16 1.39 1.80
N SER A 15 -13.76 0.49 2.58
CA SER A 15 -15.14 0.04 2.36
C SER A 15 -16.18 1.16 2.45
N THR A 16 -15.84 2.26 3.12
CA THR A 16 -16.65 3.49 3.21
C THR A 16 -16.64 4.31 1.91
N GLY A 17 -15.81 3.95 0.93
CA GLY A 17 -15.60 4.73 -0.29
C GLY A 17 -14.57 5.84 -0.15
N GLU A 18 -13.84 5.92 0.96
CA GLU A 18 -12.75 6.88 1.16
C GLU A 18 -11.45 6.40 0.50
N VAL A 19 -10.72 7.30 -0.16
CA VAL A 19 -9.36 7.04 -0.65
C VAL A 19 -8.35 7.33 0.47
N ILE A 20 -7.51 6.35 0.77
CA ILE A 20 -6.39 6.52 1.71
C ILE A 20 -5.09 6.50 0.95
N TYR A 21 -4.28 7.52 1.18
CA TYR A 21 -2.90 7.59 0.70
C TYR A 21 -1.94 7.14 1.80
N ALA A 22 -0.96 6.33 1.42
CA ALA A 22 -0.03 5.72 2.36
C ALA A 22 1.34 5.46 1.74
N THR A 23 2.32 5.19 2.60
CA THR A 23 3.67 4.82 2.21
C THR A 23 3.99 3.41 2.67
N VAL A 24 4.50 2.58 1.76
CA VAL A 24 4.89 1.20 2.07
C VAL A 24 6.06 1.20 3.05
N GLN A 25 5.91 0.50 4.17
CA GLN A 25 6.94 0.29 5.17
C GLN A 25 7.68 -1.03 4.92
N SER A 26 6.93 -2.10 4.67
CA SER A 26 7.48 -3.42 4.41
C SER A 26 6.48 -4.30 3.65
N SER A 27 6.93 -5.48 3.22
CA SER A 27 6.07 -6.48 2.59
C SER A 27 6.46 -7.88 3.04
N THR A 28 5.46 -8.73 3.23
CA THR A 28 5.62 -10.16 3.54
C THR A 28 4.86 -10.98 2.52
N ARG A 29 5.38 -12.16 2.16
CA ARG A 29 4.61 -13.15 1.40
C ARG A 29 4.13 -14.25 2.33
N LEU A 30 2.84 -14.52 2.27
CA LEU A 30 2.23 -15.66 2.96
C LEU A 30 2.53 -16.96 2.20
N GLN A 31 2.24 -18.09 2.84
CA GLN A 31 2.50 -19.43 2.27
C GLN A 31 1.70 -19.70 0.98
N ASP A 32 0.54 -19.07 0.83
CA ASP A 32 -0.31 -19.13 -0.36
C ASP A 32 0.19 -18.21 -1.51
N GLY A 33 1.29 -17.48 -1.29
CA GLY A 33 1.86 -16.53 -2.25
C GLY A 33 1.28 -15.12 -2.17
N THR A 34 0.26 -14.88 -1.35
CA THR A 34 -0.33 -13.55 -1.16
C THR A 34 0.72 -12.59 -0.60
N GLN A 35 0.95 -11.48 -1.30
CA GLN A 35 1.83 -10.40 -0.81
C GLN A 35 1.02 -9.43 0.06
N MET A 36 1.36 -9.35 1.33
CA MET A 36 0.83 -8.38 2.28
C MET A 36 1.77 -7.19 2.38
N LEU A 37 1.22 -5.97 2.38
CA LEU A 37 1.96 -4.73 2.54
C LEU A 37 1.63 -4.13 3.91
N THR A 38 2.67 -3.81 4.68
CA THR A 38 2.54 -2.94 5.84
C THR A 38 2.69 -1.50 5.37
N LEU A 39 1.66 -0.69 5.59
CA LEU A 39 1.56 0.69 5.12
C LEU A 39 1.48 1.64 6.31
N LYS A 40 2.07 2.83 6.17
CA LYS A 40 1.82 3.97 7.04
C LYS A 40 0.98 5.00 6.27
N ALA A 41 -0.26 5.18 6.69
CA ALA A 41 -1.15 6.22 6.16
C ALA A 41 -0.71 7.62 6.62
N ASP A 42 -1.16 8.65 5.92
CA ASP A 42 -0.79 10.05 6.25
C ASP A 42 -1.30 10.52 7.61
N ASP A 43 -2.40 9.94 8.06
CA ASP A 43 -2.95 10.14 9.41
C ASP A 43 -2.20 9.34 10.50
N ASN A 44 -1.05 8.76 10.15
CA ASN A 44 -0.19 7.93 10.98
C ASN A 44 -0.75 6.55 11.38
N ARG A 45 -1.90 6.13 10.86
CA ARG A 45 -2.35 4.75 11.05
C ARG A 45 -1.41 3.78 10.35
N VAL A 46 -1.18 2.65 10.99
CA VAL A 46 -0.46 1.52 10.40
C VAL A 46 -1.47 0.44 10.01
N MET A 47 -1.36 -0.06 8.79
CA MET A 47 -2.30 -1.01 8.22
C MET A 47 -1.56 -2.11 7.46
N THR A 48 -2.11 -3.32 7.49
CA THR A 48 -1.59 -4.44 6.71
C THR A 48 -2.67 -4.93 5.76
N ILE A 49 -2.48 -4.77 4.45
CA ILE A 49 -3.46 -5.12 3.42
C ILE A 49 -2.83 -5.89 2.26
N PRO A 50 -3.60 -6.70 1.50
CA PRO A 50 -3.07 -7.39 0.33
C PRO A 50 -2.66 -6.40 -0.75
N ALA A 51 -1.51 -6.63 -1.39
CA ALA A 51 -0.99 -5.80 -2.47
C ALA A 51 -1.97 -5.68 -3.66
N ALA A 52 -2.83 -6.68 -3.86
CA ALA A 52 -3.85 -6.68 -4.91
C ALA A 52 -4.90 -5.56 -4.79
N GLY A 53 -5.08 -4.99 -3.59
CA GLY A 53 -5.99 -3.87 -3.34
C GLY A 53 -5.32 -2.50 -3.38
N VAL A 54 -4.06 -2.42 -3.77
CA VAL A 54 -3.23 -1.21 -3.66
C VAL A 54 -2.78 -0.74 -5.04
N THR A 55 -2.84 0.57 -5.27
CA THR A 55 -2.44 1.21 -6.53
C THR A 55 -1.30 2.20 -6.29
N HIS A 56 -0.33 2.27 -7.19
CA HIS A 56 0.71 3.31 -7.15
C HIS A 56 0.10 4.70 -7.31
N VAL A 57 0.58 5.67 -6.54
CA VAL A 57 0.28 7.08 -6.84
C VAL A 57 1.07 7.47 -8.08
N PRO A 58 0.43 8.00 -9.14
CA PRO A 58 1.15 8.48 -10.31
C PRO A 58 2.17 9.56 -9.92
N PRO A 59 3.34 9.63 -10.58
CA PRO A 59 4.23 10.77 -10.43
C PRO A 59 3.44 12.05 -10.74
N GLN A 60 3.53 13.05 -9.86
CA GLN A 60 3.01 14.37 -10.21
C GLN A 60 3.87 14.89 -11.38
N GLN A 61 3.26 15.08 -12.54
CA GLN A 61 3.92 15.76 -13.65
C GLN A 61 4.00 17.24 -13.25
N GLY A 62 5.21 17.69 -12.91
CA GLY A 62 5.52 19.09 -12.69
C GLY A 62 5.68 19.85 -14.01
#